data_AF-A0A0C7NY96-F1
#
_entry.id   AF-A0A0C7NY96-F1
#
_cell.length_a   1.000
_cell.length_b   1.000
_cell.length_c   1.000
_cell.angle_alpha   90.00
_cell.angle_beta   90.00
_cell.angle_gamma   90.00
#
_symmetry.space_group_name_H-M   'P 1'
#
loop_
_entity.id
_entity.type
_entity.pdbx_description
1 polymer ?
#
loop_
_entity_poly.entity_id
_entity_poly.type
_entity_poly.pdbx_seq_one_letter_code
_entity_poly.pdbx_strand_id
1 'polypeptide(L)'
;MISIDVIGDIFLDIYIIQEQGEDIHKSEIYMFPGGSRLIIAIGLAKRGYNVRLIGNVGNDFVGDYLIKILTRYGVDVDYVQRMDMRTPLFVNINEKPIAIDRQLLDCDVLLPNNKSDYLFITTEISEEVINRDLFSYYKKVFFDIGPRSKIISNNHKKYNNVLYIGNEKECKELPFTCDVIKLGVNHPPPIEVGACRNTSSVD
;
A
#
# COMPACT_ATOMS: atom_id res chain seq x y z
N MET A 1 3.02 4.41 23.67
CA MET A 1 2.46 4.92 22.40
C MET A 1 2.64 3.81 21.38
N ILE A 2 1.60 3.46 20.61
CA ILE A 2 1.69 2.41 19.60
C ILE A 2 2.62 2.90 18.48
N SER A 3 3.63 2.09 18.14
CA SER A 3 4.49 2.34 16.97
C SER A 3 4.18 1.37 15.85
N ILE A 4 4.27 1.85 14.61
CA ILE A 4 3.91 1.12 13.41
C ILE A 4 5.01 1.30 12.37
N ASP A 5 5.58 0.19 11.93
CA ASP A 5 6.43 0.17 10.74
C ASP A 5 5.53 -0.05 9.52
N VAL A 6 5.82 0.67 8.44
CA VAL A 6 5.18 0.50 7.15
C VAL A 6 6.30 0.18 6.15
N ILE A 7 6.24 -0.98 5.50
CA ILE A 7 7.25 -1.42 4.53
C ILE A 7 6.60 -1.47 3.14
N GLY A 8 7.13 -0.70 2.19
CA GLY A 8 6.79 -0.87 0.78
C GLY A 8 6.92 0.38 -0.08
N ASP A 9 5.95 0.55 -0.97
CA ASP A 9 6.04 1.39 -2.16
C ASP A 9 5.94 2.90 -1.90
N ILE A 10 6.82 3.64 -2.57
CA ILE A 10 6.87 5.10 -2.62
C ILE A 10 7.08 5.49 -4.08
N PHE A 11 6.10 6.19 -4.66
CA PHE A 11 6.19 6.62 -6.06
C PHE A 11 5.38 7.88 -6.33
N LEU A 12 5.52 8.43 -7.54
CA LEU A 12 4.68 9.52 -8.00
C LEU A 12 3.63 8.99 -8.98
N ASP A 13 2.36 9.23 -8.67
CA ASP A 13 1.27 8.98 -9.60
C ASP A 13 1.16 10.15 -10.58
N ILE A 14 1.13 9.84 -11.87
CA ILE A 14 0.88 10.79 -12.96
C ILE A 14 -0.44 10.39 -13.62
N TYR A 15 -1.44 11.27 -13.54
CA TYR A 15 -2.73 11.11 -14.18
C TYR A 15 -2.83 12.05 -15.37
N ILE A 16 -3.02 11.48 -16.55
CA ILE A 16 -3.31 12.21 -17.77
C ILE A 16 -4.80 12.05 -18.03
N ILE A 17 -5.52 13.17 -18.02
CA ILE A 17 -6.95 13.23 -18.36
C ILE A 17 -7.07 13.72 -19.79
N GLN A 18 -7.67 12.90 -20.65
CA GLN A 18 -7.82 13.17 -22.06
C GLN A 18 -9.24 12.87 -22.50
N GLU A 19 -9.96 13.88 -22.99
CA GLU A 19 -11.26 13.65 -23.61
C GLU A 19 -11.11 12.90 -24.94
N GLN A 20 -12.05 12.00 -25.22
CA GLN A 20 -11.98 11.16 -26.41
C GLN A 20 -12.11 12.02 -27.68
N GLY A 21 -11.11 11.95 -28.56
CA GLY A 21 -11.08 12.70 -29.81
C GLY A 21 -10.53 14.13 -29.68
N GLU A 22 -10.09 14.54 -28.49
CA GLU A 22 -9.39 15.80 -28.32
C GLU A 22 -7.90 15.73 -28.70
N ASP A 23 -7.37 16.89 -29.09
CA ASP A 23 -5.96 17.12 -29.32
C ASP A 23 -5.15 16.80 -28.05
N ILE A 24 -4.06 16.03 -28.19
CA ILE A 24 -3.17 15.66 -27.09
C ILE A 24 -2.60 16.89 -26.36
N HIS A 25 -2.48 18.03 -27.03
CA HIS A 25 -2.03 19.28 -26.44
C HIS A 25 -3.02 19.90 -25.44
N LYS A 26 -4.25 19.38 -25.34
CA LYS A 26 -5.27 19.80 -24.37
C LYS A 26 -5.39 18.90 -23.14
N SER A 27 -4.64 17.80 -23.09
CA SER A 27 -4.72 16.87 -21.96
C SER A 27 -4.27 17.55 -20.65
N GLU A 28 -4.98 17.27 -19.56
CA GLU A 28 -4.60 17.74 -18.23
C GLU A 28 -3.68 16.71 -17.56
N ILE A 29 -2.64 17.19 -16.87
CA ILE A 29 -1.69 16.33 -16.17
C ILE A 29 -1.70 16.67 -14.69
N TYR A 30 -2.04 15.68 -13.86
CA TYR A 30 -2.02 15.77 -12.42
C TYR A 30 -0.94 14.85 -11.85
N MET A 31 -0.26 15.33 -10.81
CA MET A 31 0.79 14.58 -10.13
C MET A 31 0.47 14.49 -8.63
N PHE A 32 0.42 13.27 -8.10
CA PHE A 32 0.11 13.03 -6.70
C PHE A 32 1.16 12.13 -6.05
N PRO A 33 1.46 12.31 -4.75
CA PRO A 33 2.18 11.32 -3.99
C PRO A 33 1.42 9.99 -4.06
N GLY A 34 2.09 8.98 -4.59
CA GLY A 34 1.57 7.64 -4.83
C GLY A 34 2.30 6.59 -4.00
N GLY A 35 1.80 5.37 -4.09
CA GLY A 35 2.27 4.24 -3.30
C GLY A 35 1.28 3.93 -2.18
N SER A 36 0.80 2.70 -2.17
CA SER A 36 -0.20 2.26 -1.20
C SER A 36 0.33 2.40 0.23
N ARG A 37 1.62 2.12 0.45
CA ARG A 37 2.27 2.24 1.75
C ARG A 37 2.53 3.69 2.14
N LEU A 38 2.93 4.55 1.21
CA LEU A 38 3.02 6.00 1.44
C LEU A 38 1.68 6.56 1.97
N ILE A 39 0.57 6.21 1.33
CA ILE A 39 -0.76 6.69 1.72
C ILE A 39 -1.19 6.13 3.08
N ILE A 40 -0.94 4.84 3.34
CA ILE A 40 -1.21 4.22 4.65
C ILE A 40 -0.39 4.90 5.75
N ALA A 41 0.91 5.15 5.51
CA ALA A 41 1.78 5.78 6.49
C ALA A 41 1.28 7.19 6.86
N ILE A 42 0.94 8.01 5.86
CA ILE A 42 0.33 9.34 6.08
C ILE A 42 -0.99 9.22 6.84
N GLY A 43 -1.86 8.28 6.43
CA GLY A 43 -3.17 8.08 7.05
C GLY A 43 -3.10 7.63 8.51
N LEU A 44 -2.08 6.86 8.88
CA LEU A 44 -1.81 6.44 10.25
C LEU A 44 -1.20 7.59 11.07
N ALA A 45 -0.25 8.33 10.52
CA ALA A 45 0.38 9.46 11.20
C ALA A 45 -0.63 10.57 11.50
N LYS A 46 -1.55 10.87 10.56
CA LYS A 46 -2.67 11.80 10.76
C LYS A 46 -3.63 11.38 11.88
N ARG A 47 -3.64 10.10 12.26
CA ARG A 47 -4.44 9.58 13.39
C ARG A 47 -3.68 9.59 14.72
N GLY A 48 -2.46 10.13 14.75
CA GLY A 48 -1.64 10.28 15.96
C GLY A 48 -0.81 9.06 16.33
N TYR A 49 -0.68 8.06 15.44
CA TYR A 49 0.24 6.95 15.65
C TYR A 49 1.69 7.35 15.36
N ASN A 50 2.64 6.69 16.02
CA ASN A 50 4.06 6.82 15.67
C ASN A 50 4.36 5.92 14.47
N VAL A 51 4.62 6.52 13.31
CA VAL A 51 4.73 5.78 12.04
C VAL A 51 6.10 5.98 11.44
N ARG A 52 6.77 4.87 11.12
CA ARG A 52 8.02 4.85 10.38
C ARG A 52 7.80 4.16 9.04
N LEU A 53 8.13 4.84 7.96
CA LEU A 53 8.10 4.28 6.60
C LEU A 53 9.49 3.76 6.23
N ILE A 54 9.51 2.54 5.69
CA ILE A 54 10.69 1.84 5.22
C ILE A 54 10.47 1.56 3.73
N GLY A 55 11.40 2.02 2.92
CA GLY A 55 11.29 1.95 1.46
C GLY A 55 12.42 2.72 0.81
N ASN A 56 12.32 2.93 -0.49
CA ASN A 56 13.34 3.60 -1.27
C ASN A 56 12.71 4.72 -2.11
N VAL A 57 13.49 5.77 -2.35
CA VAL A 57 13.22 6.79 -3.38
C VAL A 57 14.48 7.02 -4.21
N GLY A 58 14.31 7.60 -5.39
CA GLY A 58 15.44 7.99 -6.22
C GLY A 58 16.16 9.21 -5.67
N ASN A 59 17.42 9.38 -6.09
CA ASN A 59 18.18 10.60 -5.84
C ASN A 59 17.82 11.70 -6.85
N ASP A 60 16.54 12.09 -6.85
CA ASP A 60 15.97 13.07 -7.77
C ASP A 60 14.95 13.98 -7.08
N PHE A 61 14.45 14.98 -7.82
CA PHE A 61 13.50 15.96 -7.30
C PHE A 61 12.16 15.34 -6.88
N VAL A 62 11.79 14.20 -7.46
CA VAL A 62 10.56 13.47 -7.10
C VAL A 62 10.75 12.83 -5.73
N GLY A 63 11.90 12.20 -5.49
CA GLY A 63 12.27 11.65 -4.18
C GLY A 63 12.31 12.73 -3.10
N ASP A 64 12.89 13.90 -3.40
CA ASP A 64 12.87 15.07 -2.52
C ASP A 64 11.46 15.50 -2.15
N TYR A 65 10.59 15.58 -3.16
CA TYR A 65 9.20 15.97 -2.99
C TYR A 65 8.43 14.97 -2.11
N LEU A 66 8.56 13.66 -2.36
CA LEU A 66 7.85 12.63 -1.60
C LEU A 66 8.33 12.56 -0.15
N ILE A 67 9.64 12.65 0.10
CA ILE A 67 10.19 12.72 1.47
C ILE A 67 9.63 13.94 2.19
N LYS A 68 9.61 15.12 1.56
CA LYS A 68 9.07 16.34 2.17
C LYS A 68 7.58 16.20 2.53
N ILE A 69 6.79 15.55 1.68
CA ILE A 69 5.37 15.27 1.98
C ILE A 69 5.23 14.33 3.18
N LEU A 70 5.99 13.24 3.23
CA LEU A 70 5.98 12.29 4.34
C LEU A 70 6.33 12.96 5.68
N THR A 71 7.44 13.71 5.71
CA THR A 71 7.87 14.44 6.90
C THR A 71 6.83 15.48 7.35
N ARG A 72 6.18 16.18 6.40
CA ARG A 72 5.11 17.15 6.72
C ARG A 72 3.93 16.50 7.44
N TYR A 73 3.64 15.23 7.19
CA TYR A 73 2.58 14.49 7.85
C TYR A 73 3.04 13.76 9.14
N GLY A 74 4.29 13.97 9.57
CA GLY A 74 4.82 13.38 10.80
C GLY A 74 5.21 11.91 10.65
N VAL A 75 5.47 11.44 9.42
CA VAL A 75 6.03 10.11 9.18
C VAL A 75 7.55 10.17 9.37
N ASP A 76 8.09 9.25 10.16
CA ASP A 76 9.54 9.00 10.26
C ASP A 76 10.03 8.36 8.96
N VAL A 77 11.02 9.01 8.35
CA VAL A 77 11.61 8.68 7.04
C VAL A 77 13.08 8.31 7.14
N ASP A 78 13.63 8.10 8.34
CA ASP A 78 15.04 7.76 8.54
C ASP A 78 15.46 6.45 7.86
N TYR A 79 14.47 5.61 7.53
CA TYR A 79 14.63 4.33 6.82
C TYR A 79 14.09 4.36 5.37
N VAL A 80 13.85 5.56 4.83
CA VAL A 80 13.62 5.76 3.40
C VAL A 80 14.96 6.03 2.71
N GLN A 81 15.50 5.05 1.99
CA GLN A 81 16.82 5.21 1.36
C GLN A 81 16.73 6.02 0.07
N ARG A 82 17.76 6.82 -0.18
CA ARG A 82 18.01 7.43 -1.49
C ARG A 82 18.91 6.52 -2.31
N MET A 83 18.41 6.09 -3.45
CA MET A 83 19.14 5.22 -4.38
C MET A 83 19.62 6.02 -5.59
N ASP A 84 20.75 5.65 -6.18
CA ASP A 84 21.26 6.23 -7.43
C ASP A 84 20.48 5.71 -8.65
N MET A 85 19.17 5.94 -8.61
CA MET A 85 18.15 5.52 -9.56
C MET A 85 17.05 6.57 -9.57
N ARG A 86 16.12 6.50 -10.53
CA ARG A 86 14.94 7.37 -10.55
C ARG A 86 13.89 6.91 -9.55
N THR A 87 13.19 7.85 -8.95
CA THR A 87 12.01 7.57 -8.13
C THR A 87 10.96 6.91 -9.01
N PRO A 88 10.32 5.82 -8.56
CA PRO A 88 9.33 5.09 -9.35
C PRO A 88 8.17 6.01 -9.76
N LEU A 89 7.62 5.74 -10.95
CA LEU A 89 6.48 6.47 -11.50
C LEU A 89 5.36 5.49 -11.85
N PHE A 90 4.12 5.92 -11.60
CA PHE A 90 2.93 5.19 -12.02
C PHE A 90 2.11 6.12 -12.92
N VAL A 91 1.97 5.78 -14.20
CA VAL A 91 1.34 6.65 -15.19
C VAL A 91 0.01 6.07 -15.65
N ASN A 92 -1.03 6.89 -15.57
CA ASN A 92 -2.39 6.57 -15.97
C ASN A 92 -2.87 7.51 -17.07
N ILE A 93 -3.66 7.00 -18.01
CA ILE A 93 -4.50 7.80 -18.90
C ILE A 93 -5.95 7.42 -18.62
N ASN A 94 -6.80 8.38 -18.25
CA ASN A 94 -8.23 8.14 -17.97
C ASN A 94 -8.47 6.92 -17.07
N GLU A 95 -7.79 6.90 -15.91
CA GLU A 95 -7.83 5.81 -14.91
C GLU A 95 -7.28 4.45 -15.37
N LYS A 96 -6.74 4.36 -16.59
CA LYS A 96 -6.09 3.16 -17.09
C LYS A 96 -4.57 3.26 -16.90
N PRO A 97 -3.95 2.32 -16.15
CA PRO A 97 -2.49 2.25 -16.07
C PRO A 97 -1.90 2.00 -17.46
N ILE A 98 -0.92 2.82 -17.85
CA ILE A 98 -0.20 2.69 -19.12
C ILE A 98 1.28 2.37 -18.93
N ALA A 99 1.87 2.78 -17.81
CA ALA A 99 3.25 2.51 -17.48
C ALA A 99 3.47 2.49 -15.97
N ILE A 100 4.36 1.61 -15.52
CA ILE A 100 4.85 1.58 -14.14
C ILE A 100 6.37 1.39 -14.23
N ASP A 101 7.14 2.38 -13.79
CA ASP A 101 8.58 2.23 -13.60
C ASP A 101 8.85 1.78 -12.18
N ARG A 102 9.05 0.48 -11.96
CA ARG A 102 9.17 -0.12 -10.62
C ARG A 102 10.56 -0.59 -10.23
N GLN A 103 11.59 -0.33 -11.04
CA GLN A 103 12.90 -0.96 -10.87
C GLN A 103 13.48 -0.73 -9.46
N LEU A 104 13.31 0.47 -8.92
CA LEU A 104 13.77 0.81 -7.58
C LEU A 104 12.96 0.12 -6.46
N LEU A 105 11.68 -0.21 -6.70
CA LEU A 105 10.84 -0.94 -5.73
C LEU A 105 11.27 -2.40 -5.56
N ASP A 106 11.94 -2.96 -6.57
CA ASP A 106 12.50 -4.31 -6.52
C ASP A 106 13.90 -4.34 -5.87
N CYS A 107 14.45 -3.20 -5.46
CA CYS A 107 15.67 -3.15 -4.65
C CYS A 107 15.41 -3.53 -3.19
N ASP A 108 16.46 -3.96 -2.49
CA ASP A 108 16.42 -4.20 -1.05
C ASP A 108 16.17 -2.90 -0.27
N VAL A 109 15.70 -3.02 0.97
CA VAL A 109 15.43 -1.90 1.88
C VAL A 109 16.24 -2.02 3.17
N LEU A 110 16.63 -0.87 3.72
CA LEU A 110 17.26 -0.77 5.02
C LEU A 110 16.24 -1.05 6.12
N LEU A 111 16.42 -2.16 6.83
CA LEU A 111 15.55 -2.55 7.94
C LEU A 111 16.10 -2.04 9.27
N PRO A 112 15.26 -1.44 10.14
CA PRO A 112 15.66 -1.01 11.47
C PRO A 112 15.98 -2.20 12.37
N ASN A 113 16.98 -2.10 13.25
CA ASN A 113 17.25 -3.14 14.24
C ASN A 113 16.12 -3.24 15.27
N ASN A 114 15.64 -2.10 15.76
CA ASN A 114 14.49 -1.98 16.66
C ASN A 114 13.19 -1.97 15.84
N LYS A 115 12.42 -3.06 15.90
CA LYS A 115 11.12 -3.15 15.22
C LYS A 115 10.02 -2.47 16.05
N SER A 116 9.02 -1.95 15.35
CA SER A 116 7.80 -1.43 15.96
C SER A 116 6.88 -2.53 16.48
N ASP A 117 5.81 -2.17 17.18
CA ASP A 117 4.80 -3.13 17.66
C ASP A 117 4.05 -3.80 16.49
N TYR A 118 3.73 -3.03 15.46
CA TYR A 118 2.92 -3.44 14.32
C TYR A 118 3.64 -3.21 12.99
N LEU A 119 3.29 -4.00 11.98
CA LEU A 119 3.78 -3.86 10.60
C LEU A 119 2.62 -3.76 9.61
N PHE A 120 2.67 -2.82 8.68
CA PHE A 120 1.92 -2.85 7.42
C PHE A 120 2.86 -3.13 6.25
N ILE A 121 2.57 -4.12 5.42
CA ILE A 121 3.41 -4.51 4.28
C ILE A 121 2.56 -4.92 3.06
N THR A 122 3.11 -4.77 1.86
CA THR A 122 2.52 -5.15 0.57
C THR A 122 3.49 -5.97 -0.27
N THR A 123 3.01 -6.53 -1.37
CA THR A 123 3.83 -7.19 -2.39
C THR A 123 4.43 -6.23 -3.43
N GLU A 124 4.19 -4.92 -3.34
CA GLU A 124 4.90 -3.88 -4.12
C GLU A 124 6.31 -3.54 -3.57
N ILE A 125 7.05 -4.57 -3.16
CA ILE A 125 8.46 -4.49 -2.76
C ILE A 125 9.19 -5.72 -3.31
N SER A 126 10.51 -5.77 -3.16
CA SER A 126 11.30 -6.92 -3.58
C SER A 126 10.83 -8.22 -2.93
N GLU A 127 10.85 -9.30 -3.72
CA GLU A 127 10.53 -10.65 -3.26
C GLU A 127 11.49 -11.10 -2.15
N GLU A 128 12.75 -10.65 -2.18
CA GLU A 128 13.73 -10.92 -1.14
C GLU A 128 13.29 -10.38 0.22
N VAL A 129 12.74 -9.16 0.27
CA VAL A 129 12.24 -8.57 1.52
C VAL A 129 11.05 -9.36 2.07
N ILE A 130 10.15 -9.80 1.19
CA ILE A 130 8.96 -10.58 1.58
C ILE A 130 9.34 -11.97 2.10
N ASN A 131 10.37 -12.58 1.52
CA ASN A 131 10.83 -13.92 1.87
C ASN A 131 11.73 -13.95 3.12
N ARG A 132 12.12 -12.79 3.66
CA ARG A 132 12.78 -12.70 4.98
C ARG A 132 11.82 -13.07 6.09
N ASP A 133 12.34 -13.62 7.18
CA ASP A 133 11.57 -13.86 8.41
C ASP A 133 11.34 -12.54 9.16
N LEU A 134 10.57 -11.61 8.58
CA LEU A 134 10.28 -10.31 9.19
C LEU A 134 9.10 -10.37 10.14
N PHE A 135 8.13 -11.25 9.86
CA PHE A 135 6.83 -11.22 10.51
C PHE A 135 6.91 -11.63 11.97
N SER A 136 7.85 -12.51 12.33
CA SER A 136 8.07 -12.99 13.70
C SER A 136 8.48 -11.90 14.68
N TYR A 137 9.04 -10.78 14.20
CA TYR A 137 9.50 -9.67 15.05
C TYR A 137 8.39 -8.69 15.46
N TYR A 138 7.19 -8.81 14.92
CA TYR A 138 6.07 -7.89 15.19
C TYR A 138 4.97 -8.59 16.00
N LYS A 139 4.29 -7.84 16.87
CA LYS A 139 3.14 -8.36 17.63
C LYS A 139 1.98 -8.71 16.70
N LYS A 140 1.76 -7.89 15.67
CA LYS A 140 0.78 -8.15 14.61
C LYS A 140 1.23 -7.51 13.29
N VAL A 141 1.01 -8.23 12.19
CA VAL A 141 1.31 -7.78 10.84
C VAL A 141 0.02 -7.67 10.04
N PHE A 142 -0.12 -6.62 9.25
CA PHE A 142 -1.18 -6.40 8.28
C PHE A 142 -0.56 -6.53 6.88
N PHE A 143 -0.77 -7.66 6.23
CA PHE A 143 -0.17 -7.96 4.94
C PHE A 143 -1.23 -7.83 3.84
N ASP A 144 -1.15 -6.75 3.07
CA ASP A 144 -1.93 -6.59 1.84
C ASP A 144 -1.21 -7.32 0.69
N ILE A 145 -1.72 -8.49 0.32
CA ILE A 145 -1.02 -9.40 -0.59
C ILE A 145 -1.05 -8.93 -2.05
N GLY A 146 -1.87 -7.92 -2.37
CA GLY A 146 -1.96 -7.35 -3.70
C GLY A 146 -0.83 -6.37 -4.02
N PRO A 147 -0.59 -6.10 -5.31
CA PRO A 147 -1.20 -6.75 -6.47
C PRO A 147 -0.38 -7.95 -6.97
N ARG A 148 0.79 -8.25 -6.36
CA ARG A 148 1.73 -9.31 -6.76
C ARG A 148 1.61 -10.55 -5.85
N SER A 149 0.39 -11.02 -5.58
CA SER A 149 0.11 -12.19 -4.73
C SER A 149 0.86 -13.46 -5.15
N LYS A 150 1.21 -13.59 -6.43
CA LYS A 150 2.01 -14.70 -6.96
C LYS A 150 3.37 -14.89 -6.30
N ILE A 151 4.00 -13.81 -5.82
CA ILE A 151 5.32 -13.88 -5.15
C ILE A 151 5.27 -14.76 -3.91
N ILE A 152 4.13 -14.71 -3.21
CA ILE A 152 3.89 -15.51 -2.00
C ILE A 152 3.01 -16.74 -2.27
N SER A 153 2.77 -17.08 -3.54
CA SER A 153 2.00 -18.28 -3.87
C SER A 153 2.82 -19.55 -3.61
N ASN A 154 2.13 -20.66 -3.35
CA ASN A 154 2.65 -22.03 -3.19
C ASN A 154 3.59 -22.33 -2.00
N ASN A 155 4.51 -21.43 -1.63
CA ASN A 155 5.55 -21.71 -0.61
C ASN A 155 5.41 -20.86 0.65
N HIS A 156 4.56 -19.82 0.65
CA HIS A 156 4.34 -18.99 1.82
C HIS A 156 3.50 -19.73 2.86
N LYS A 157 4.00 -19.81 4.09
CA LYS A 157 3.28 -20.37 5.22
C LYS A 157 2.35 -19.32 5.83
N LYS A 158 1.19 -19.74 6.33
CA LYS A 158 0.34 -18.83 7.12
C LYS A 158 0.98 -18.59 8.48
N TYR A 159 1.16 -17.32 8.85
CA TYR A 159 1.65 -16.92 10.17
C TYR A 159 0.49 -16.49 11.06
N ASN A 160 0.49 -16.94 12.32
CA ASN A 160 -0.61 -16.67 13.26
C ASN A 160 -0.76 -15.18 13.63
N ASN A 161 0.35 -14.44 13.64
CA ASN A 161 0.37 -13.02 13.94
C ASN A 161 0.14 -12.13 12.70
N VAL A 162 -0.06 -12.71 11.51
CA VAL A 162 -0.36 -11.94 10.29
C VAL A 162 -1.86 -11.93 10.03
N LEU A 163 -2.38 -10.78 9.62
CA LEU A 163 -3.70 -10.61 9.03
C LEU A 163 -3.51 -10.43 7.51
N TYR A 164 -3.93 -11.42 6.73
CA TYR A 164 -3.81 -11.41 5.28
C TYR A 164 -5.03 -10.73 4.64
N ILE A 165 -4.77 -9.69 3.85
CA ILE A 165 -5.77 -8.85 3.20
C ILE A 165 -5.54 -8.95 1.69
N GLY A 166 -6.56 -9.29 0.91
CA GLY A 166 -6.46 -9.37 -0.55
C GLY A 166 -7.84 -9.26 -1.20
N ASN A 167 -7.93 -9.16 -2.52
CA ASN A 167 -9.19 -9.32 -3.24
C ASN A 167 -9.49 -10.80 -3.54
N GLU A 168 -10.67 -11.09 -4.10
CA GLU A 168 -11.08 -12.48 -4.41
C GLU A 168 -10.11 -13.23 -5.32
N LYS A 169 -9.46 -12.54 -6.27
CA LYS A 169 -8.49 -13.17 -7.19
C LYS A 169 -7.17 -13.44 -6.49
N GLU A 170 -6.64 -12.44 -5.78
CA GLU A 170 -5.37 -12.52 -5.05
C GLU A 170 -5.42 -13.64 -3.99
N CYS A 171 -6.52 -13.73 -3.24
CA CYS A 171 -6.67 -14.72 -2.18
C CYS A 171 -6.81 -16.16 -2.69
N LYS A 172 -7.25 -16.36 -3.94
CA LYS A 172 -7.31 -17.70 -4.58
C LYS A 172 -5.93 -18.25 -4.94
N GLU A 173 -4.90 -17.41 -5.02
CA GLU A 173 -3.53 -17.82 -5.35
C GLU A 173 -2.75 -18.33 -4.11
N LEU A 174 -3.29 -18.13 -2.90
CA LEU A 174 -2.65 -18.55 -1.66
C LEU A 174 -2.98 -19.99 -1.32
N PRO A 175 -2.06 -20.72 -0.64
CA PRO A 175 -2.34 -22.06 -0.13
C PRO A 175 -3.26 -22.07 1.11
N PHE A 176 -3.78 -20.92 1.51
CA PHE A 176 -4.68 -20.73 2.65
C PHE A 176 -5.63 -19.54 2.41
N THR A 177 -6.71 -19.49 3.18
CA THR A 177 -7.69 -18.39 3.09
C THR A 177 -7.16 -17.10 3.72
N CYS A 178 -7.27 -15.99 2.99
CA CYS A 178 -7.12 -14.64 3.52
C CYS A 178 -8.05 -14.38 4.70
N ASP A 179 -7.65 -13.52 5.62
CA ASP A 179 -8.48 -13.14 6.76
C ASP A 179 -9.47 -12.02 6.40
N VAL A 180 -9.13 -11.18 5.42
CA VAL A 180 -9.99 -10.11 4.88
C VAL A 180 -9.99 -10.16 3.36
N ILE A 181 -11.18 -10.22 2.75
CA ILE A 181 -11.37 -10.21 1.29
C ILE A 181 -12.01 -8.88 0.86
N LYS A 182 -11.31 -8.11 0.02
CA LYS A 182 -11.75 -6.87 -0.60
C LYS A 182 -12.70 -7.19 -1.77
N LEU A 183 -13.95 -6.75 -1.66
CA LEU A 183 -15.02 -7.03 -2.62
C LEU A 183 -15.17 -5.95 -3.71
N GLY A 184 -14.67 -4.74 -3.48
CA GLY A 184 -14.88 -3.62 -4.41
C GLY A 184 -16.35 -3.19 -4.51
N VAL A 185 -16.69 -2.41 -5.53
CA VAL A 185 -18.01 -1.75 -5.67
C VAL A 185 -19.09 -2.63 -6.31
N ASN A 186 -18.73 -3.78 -6.89
CA ASN A 186 -19.66 -4.65 -7.63
C ASN A 186 -20.35 -5.71 -6.76
N HIS A 187 -20.09 -5.72 -5.46
CA HIS A 187 -20.82 -6.56 -4.52
C HIS A 187 -21.89 -5.71 -3.83
N PRO A 188 -23.19 -6.07 -3.91
CA PRO A 188 -24.21 -5.37 -3.15
C PRO A 188 -23.81 -5.38 -1.67
N PRO A 189 -24.08 -4.31 -0.89
CA PRO A 189 -23.83 -4.34 0.53
C PRO A 189 -24.49 -5.59 1.12
N PRO A 190 -23.85 -6.28 2.08
CA PRO A 190 -24.47 -7.42 2.73
C PRO A 190 -25.86 -6.99 3.21
N ILE A 191 -26.88 -7.72 2.76
CA ILE A 191 -28.28 -7.46 3.08
C ILE A 191 -28.35 -7.18 4.58
N GLU A 192 -28.75 -5.96 4.96
CA GLU A 192 -29.02 -5.63 6.36
C GLU A 192 -30.00 -6.68 6.88
N VAL A 193 -29.50 -7.55 7.75
CA VAL A 193 -30.34 -8.49 8.48
C VAL A 193 -31.19 -7.63 9.40
N GLY A 194 -32.39 -7.31 8.93
CA GLY A 194 -33.51 -6.76 9.68
C GLY A 194 -33.15 -5.65 10.65
N ALA A 195 -33.18 -4.40 10.20
CA ALA A 195 -33.57 -3.33 11.10
C ALA A 195 -34.88 -3.77 11.77
N CYS A 196 -34.85 -4.03 13.08
CA CYS A 196 -36.05 -4.26 13.88
C CYS A 196 -37.00 -3.09 13.61
N ARG A 197 -38.02 -3.33 12.79
CA ARG A 197 -39.16 -2.43 12.71
C ARG A 197 -39.84 -2.54 14.06
N ASN A 198 -39.60 -1.56 14.92
CA ASN A 198 -40.45 -1.33 16.07
C ASN A 198 -41.86 -1.06 15.54
N THR A 199 -42.70 -2.09 15.54
CA THR A 199 -44.14 -1.94 15.54
C THR A 199 -44.53 -1.44 16.93
N SER A 200 -44.48 -0.14 17.13
CA SER A 200 -45.22 0.52 18.20
C SER A 200 -46.52 1.05 17.60
N SER A 201 -47.50 0.15 17.48
CA SER A 201 -48.91 0.51 17.53
C SER A 201 -49.32 0.55 18.99
N VAL A 202 -49.45 1.74 19.58
CA VAL A 202 -50.35 1.99 20.72
C VAL A 202 -50.78 3.47 20.65
N ASP A 203 -52.10 3.61 20.50
CA ASP A 203 -53.00 4.78 20.67
C ASP A 203 -52.96 5.96 19.70
#